data_AF-A0A1J3DTX3-F1
#
_entry.id   AF-A0A1J3DTX3-F1
#
_cell.length_a   1.000
_cell.length_b   1.000
_cell.length_c   1.000
_cell.angle_alpha   90.00
_cell.angle_beta   90.00
_cell.angle_gamma   90.00
#
_symmetry.space_group_name_H-M   'P 1'
#
loop_
_entity.id
_entity.type
_entity.pdbx_description
1 polymer ?
#
loop_
_entity_poly.entity_id
_entity_poly.type
_entity_poly.pdbx_seq_one_letter_code
_entity_poly.pdbx_strand_id
1 'polypeptide(L)'
;LRYIRTPEITYFVELDPDFRHSISCYASVLKALRTHGTTFQLDKAITNMTFECKSVQECLFVVDFWRQHSEAYSYQPKYRLTRKCYDSLLYQLADFGLAGEMKCLYTEMLELRVSPGANTYNRMIEGYCEVGYVVEAMQYV
;
A
#
# COMPACT_ATOMS: atom_id res chain seq x y z
N LEU A 1 2.56 19.22 10.49
CA LEU A 1 3.99 19.01 10.81
C LEU A 1 4.27 18.68 12.29
N ARG A 2 3.31 18.80 13.23
CA ARG A 2 3.51 18.53 14.68
C ARG A 2 4.05 17.13 15.06
N TYR A 3 3.99 16.17 14.16
CA TYR A 3 4.40 14.78 14.33
C TYR A 3 5.71 14.43 13.60
N ILE A 4 6.30 15.43 12.93
CA ILE A 4 7.57 15.34 12.25
C ILE A 4 8.61 15.96 13.18
N ARG A 5 9.57 15.16 13.64
CA ARG A 5 10.67 15.60 14.49
C ARG A 5 11.88 15.94 13.62
N THR A 6 12.53 17.06 13.92
CA THR A 6 13.85 17.43 13.38
C THR A 6 14.89 17.16 14.47
N PRO A 7 15.69 16.07 14.38
CA PRO A 7 16.73 15.80 15.36
C PRO A 7 17.78 16.91 15.33
N GLU A 8 18.27 17.32 16.50
CA GLU A 8 19.23 18.42 16.64
C GLU A 8 20.62 18.11 16.06
N ILE A 9 20.89 16.88 15.64
CA ILE A 9 22.24 16.40 15.27
C ILE A 9 22.29 15.78 13.85
N THR A 10 21.15 15.58 13.19
CA THR A 10 21.11 15.05 11.81
C THR A 10 20.06 15.78 10.99
N TYR A 11 20.41 16.20 9.77
CA TYR A 11 19.49 16.84 8.81
C TYR A 11 18.35 15.91 8.32
N PHE A 12 18.12 14.79 8.99
CA PHE A 12 17.11 13.81 8.63
C PHE A 12 15.85 14.05 9.44
N VAL A 13 14.78 14.37 8.73
CA VAL A 13 13.44 14.56 9.27
C VAL A 13 12.84 13.20 9.62
N GLU A 14 12.40 12.99 10.87
CA GLU A 14 11.89 11.69 11.35
C GLU A 14 10.42 11.75 11.76
N LEU A 15 9.69 10.63 11.55
CA LEU A 15 8.35 10.44 12.08
C LEU A 15 8.43 10.04 13.55
N ASP A 16 7.65 10.71 14.39
CA ASP A 16 7.47 10.34 15.79
C ASP A 16 7.05 8.86 15.89
N PRO A 17 7.79 8.00 16.61
CA PRO A 17 7.46 6.57 16.72
C PRO A 17 6.10 6.29 17.37
N ASP A 18 5.56 7.24 18.15
CA ASP A 18 4.24 7.13 18.77
C ASP A 18 3.11 7.68 17.86
N PHE A 19 3.45 8.14 16.66
CA PHE A 19 2.48 8.65 15.69
C PHE A 19 1.61 7.53 15.11
N ARG A 20 0.42 7.34 15.71
CA ARG A 20 -0.68 6.53 15.17
C ARG A 20 -1.89 7.41 14.88
N HIS A 21 -2.16 7.69 13.61
CA HIS A 21 -3.22 8.61 13.19
C HIS A 21 -3.97 8.09 11.95
N SER A 22 -5.02 8.82 11.54
CA SER A 22 -5.80 8.50 10.35
C SER A 22 -4.95 8.46 9.08
N ILE A 23 -5.44 7.73 8.08
CA ILE A 23 -4.84 7.60 6.75
C ILE A 23 -4.64 8.96 6.07
N SER A 24 -5.56 9.91 6.28
CA SER A 24 -5.42 11.30 5.81
C SER A 24 -4.23 12.05 6.42
N CYS A 25 -3.87 11.74 7.66
CA CYS A 25 -2.70 12.29 8.34
C CYS A 25 -1.42 11.73 7.71
N TYR A 26 -1.37 10.40 7.47
CA TYR A 26 -0.27 9.76 6.74
C TYR A 26 -0.13 10.27 5.31
N ALA A 27 -1.22 10.48 4.56
CA ALA A 27 -1.16 11.09 3.22
C ALA A 27 -0.54 12.49 3.25
N SER A 28 -0.89 13.30 4.24
CA SER A 28 -0.33 14.65 4.43
C SER A 28 1.17 14.59 4.80
N VAL A 29 1.57 13.62 5.62
CA VAL A 29 2.98 13.34 5.93
C VAL A 29 3.74 12.96 4.67
N LEU A 30 3.23 12.01 3.90
CA LEU A 30 3.85 11.48 2.69
C LEU A 30 4.07 12.58 1.65
N LYS A 31 3.08 13.46 1.47
CA LYS A 31 3.22 14.65 0.61
C LYS A 31 4.39 15.54 1.03
N ALA A 32 4.56 15.77 2.34
CA ALA A 32 5.65 16.59 2.88
C ALA A 32 7.02 15.88 2.82
N LEU A 33 7.08 14.57 3.12
CA LEU A 33 8.34 13.82 3.03
C LEU A 33 8.83 13.72 1.58
N ARG A 34 7.90 13.60 0.62
CA ARG A 34 8.21 13.61 -0.82
C ARG A 34 8.84 14.92 -1.28
N THR A 35 8.42 16.07 -0.73
CA THR A 35 9.02 17.38 -1.08
C THR A 35 10.42 17.58 -0.50
N HIS A 36 10.79 16.85 0.56
CA HIS A 36 12.08 16.99 1.25
C HIS A 36 13.09 15.86 0.95
N GLY A 37 12.71 14.84 0.18
CA GLY A 37 13.65 13.83 -0.35
C GLY A 37 14.06 12.72 0.61
N THR A 38 13.34 12.51 1.71
CA THR A 38 13.66 11.48 2.73
C THR A 38 12.96 10.15 2.42
N THR A 39 13.68 9.23 1.78
CA THR A 39 13.12 7.97 1.22
C THR A 39 12.81 6.89 2.28
N PHE A 40 13.65 6.73 3.31
CA PHE A 40 13.48 5.68 4.33
C PHE A 40 12.22 5.82 5.20
N GLN A 41 11.84 7.07 5.51
CA GLN A 41 10.61 7.35 6.27
C GLN A 41 9.36 7.23 5.42
N LEU A 42 9.51 7.31 4.09
CA LEU A 42 8.42 7.08 3.16
C LEU A 42 7.91 5.66 3.34
N ASP A 43 8.79 4.64 3.22
CA ASP A 43 8.44 3.22 3.31
C ASP A 43 7.73 2.85 4.63
N LYS A 44 8.18 3.43 5.75
CA LYS A 44 7.53 3.23 7.06
C LYS A 44 6.14 3.86 7.10
N ALA A 45 5.98 5.06 6.55
CA ALA A 45 4.66 5.70 6.45
C ALA A 45 3.73 4.95 5.47
N ILE A 46 4.25 4.43 4.34
CA ILE A 46 3.50 3.58 3.40
C ILE A 46 2.96 2.36 4.14
N THR A 47 3.86 1.65 4.83
CA THR A 47 3.53 0.46 5.60
C THR A 47 2.42 0.80 6.59
N ASN A 48 2.62 1.76 7.49
CA ASN A 48 1.61 2.12 8.48
C ASN A 48 0.27 2.53 7.84
N MET A 49 0.28 3.28 6.75
CA MET A 49 -0.95 3.68 6.05
C MET A 49 -1.71 2.48 5.47
N THR A 50 -1.01 1.48 4.92
CA THR A 50 -1.61 0.24 4.39
C THR A 50 -2.17 -0.68 5.48
N PHE A 51 -1.54 -0.73 6.65
CA PHE A 51 -1.94 -1.59 7.76
C PHE A 51 -3.01 -0.95 8.68
N GLU A 52 -3.21 0.37 8.62
CA GLU A 52 -4.24 1.09 9.40
C GLU A 52 -5.58 1.27 8.65
N CYS A 53 -5.70 0.70 7.44
CA CYS A 53 -6.96 0.68 6.71
C CYS A 53 -8.02 -0.11 7.51
N LYS A 54 -9.17 0.51 7.75
CA LYS A 54 -10.31 -0.04 8.51
C LYS A 54 -11.58 -0.10 7.67
N SER A 55 -11.52 0.40 6.44
CA SER A 55 -12.64 0.45 5.51
C SER A 55 -12.18 0.30 4.06
N VAL A 56 -13.11 -0.10 3.20
CA VAL A 56 -12.91 -0.18 1.76
C VAL A 56 -12.43 1.14 1.16
N GLN A 57 -13.07 2.24 1.58
CA GLN A 57 -12.77 3.59 1.10
C GLN A 57 -11.33 3.99 1.44
N GLU A 58 -10.83 3.55 2.58
CA GLU A 58 -9.45 3.75 3.00
C GLU A 58 -8.47 2.95 2.17
N CYS A 59 -8.74 1.66 1.90
CA CYS A 59 -7.92 0.84 1.00
C CYS A 59 -7.83 1.46 -0.40
N LEU A 60 -8.97 1.87 -0.97
CA LEU A 60 -9.04 2.52 -2.28
C LEU A 60 -8.30 3.85 -2.30
N PHE A 61 -8.49 4.68 -1.26
CA PHE A 61 -7.75 5.94 -1.12
C PHE A 61 -6.24 5.71 -1.10
N VAL A 62 -5.76 4.72 -0.35
CA VAL A 62 -4.34 4.37 -0.31
C VAL A 62 -3.83 4.00 -1.70
N VAL A 63 -4.54 3.11 -2.39
CA VAL A 63 -4.20 2.67 -3.74
C VAL A 63 -4.16 3.85 -4.72
N ASP A 64 -5.20 4.68 -4.76
CA ASP A 64 -5.28 5.83 -5.67
C ASP A 64 -4.24 6.91 -5.34
N PHE A 65 -4.00 7.16 -4.05
CA PHE A 65 -2.94 8.06 -3.60
C PHE A 65 -1.58 7.60 -4.14
N TRP A 66 -1.27 6.30 -4.06
CA TRP A 66 -0.02 5.77 -4.59
C TRP A 66 0.05 5.84 -6.11
N ARG A 67 -1.02 5.49 -6.83
CA ARG A 67 -1.08 5.58 -8.30
C ARG A 67 -0.76 6.99 -8.80
N GLN A 68 -1.39 8.00 -8.20
CA GLN A 68 -1.20 9.39 -8.60
C GLN A 68 0.22 9.91 -8.31
N HIS A 69 0.91 9.30 -7.34
CA HIS A 69 2.21 9.78 -6.86
C HIS A 69 3.39 8.89 -7.25
N SER A 70 3.16 7.72 -7.85
CA SER A 70 4.20 6.92 -8.49
C SER A 70 4.71 7.68 -9.73
N GLU A 71 6.01 7.93 -9.81
CA GLU A 71 6.60 8.49 -11.03
C GLU A 71 6.48 7.46 -12.15
N ALA A 72 5.39 7.54 -12.91
CA ALA A 72 4.98 6.54 -13.90
C ALA A 72 5.96 6.33 -15.08
N TYR A 73 7.11 7.03 -15.11
CA TYR A 73 8.02 7.04 -16.27
C TYR A 73 9.52 7.07 -15.94
N SER A 74 9.96 6.77 -14.72
CA SER A 74 11.40 6.61 -14.43
C SER A 74 11.85 5.15 -14.55
N TYR A 75 13.06 4.92 -15.08
CA TYR A 75 13.66 3.60 -15.33
C TYR A 75 13.79 2.73 -14.06
N GLN A 76 13.59 3.33 -12.88
CA GLN A 76 13.31 2.66 -11.61
C GLN A 76 12.23 3.47 -10.87
N PRO A 77 11.01 2.95 -10.66
CA PRO A 77 10.02 3.64 -9.86
C PRO A 77 10.58 3.80 -8.44
N LYS A 78 10.95 5.04 -8.10
CA LYS A 78 11.70 5.35 -6.86
C LYS A 78 10.90 5.03 -5.59
N TYR A 79 9.57 4.92 -5.72
CA TYR A 79 8.65 4.71 -4.61
C TYR A 79 7.54 3.77 -5.06
N ARG A 80 7.45 2.62 -4.41
CA ARG A 80 6.55 1.55 -4.83
C ARG A 80 6.06 0.74 -3.64
N LEU A 81 4.78 0.37 -3.66
CA LEU A 81 4.25 -0.60 -2.70
C LEU A 81 5.10 -1.88 -2.71
N THR A 82 5.50 -2.33 -1.52
CA THR A 82 6.21 -3.60 -1.36
C THR A 82 5.24 -4.76 -1.54
N ARG A 83 5.76 -5.98 -1.79
CA ARG A 83 4.93 -7.19 -1.80
C ARG A 83 4.08 -7.32 -0.53
N LYS A 84 4.64 -6.99 0.64
CA LYS A 84 3.91 -7.06 1.92
C LYS A 84 2.73 -6.09 1.97
N CYS A 85 2.86 -4.91 1.37
CA CYS A 85 1.76 -3.94 1.28
C CYS A 85 0.65 -4.45 0.36
N TYR A 86 1.02 -5.01 -0.81
CA TYR A 86 0.06 -5.64 -1.71
C TYR A 86 -0.66 -6.81 -1.02
N ASP A 87 0.08 -7.71 -0.38
CA ASP A 87 -0.51 -8.83 0.37
C ASP A 87 -1.50 -8.30 1.41
N SER A 88 -1.11 -7.34 2.25
CA SER A 88 -1.99 -6.78 3.28
C SER A 88 -3.27 -6.16 2.71
N LEU A 89 -3.17 -5.39 1.63
CA LEU A 89 -4.35 -4.79 0.99
C LEU A 89 -5.23 -5.86 0.33
N LEU A 90 -4.66 -6.88 -0.30
CA LEU A 90 -5.40 -8.01 -0.87
C LEU A 90 -6.16 -8.78 0.21
N TYR A 91 -5.54 -9.01 1.37
CA TYR A 91 -6.22 -9.62 2.52
C TYR A 91 -7.46 -8.81 2.92
N GLN A 92 -7.30 -7.50 3.10
CA GLN A 92 -8.41 -6.64 3.52
C GLN A 92 -9.52 -6.55 2.46
N LEU A 93 -9.18 -6.39 1.18
CA LEU A 93 -10.16 -6.33 0.10
C LEU A 93 -10.97 -7.62 -0.01
N ALA A 94 -10.30 -8.76 0.19
CA ALA A 94 -10.94 -10.05 0.19
C ALA A 94 -11.84 -10.25 1.43
N ASP A 95 -11.44 -9.78 2.62
CA ASP A 95 -12.29 -9.77 3.82
C ASP A 95 -13.57 -8.94 3.61
N PHE A 96 -13.50 -7.91 2.75
CA PHE A 96 -14.64 -7.11 2.33
C PHE A 96 -15.42 -7.70 1.14
N GLY A 97 -15.02 -8.85 0.59
CA GLY A 97 -15.68 -9.49 -0.56
C GLY A 97 -15.51 -8.74 -1.88
N LEU A 98 -14.50 -7.87 -2.01
CA LEU A 98 -14.30 -7.00 -3.16
C LEU A 98 -13.42 -7.65 -4.23
N ALA A 99 -13.93 -8.73 -4.82
CA ALA A 99 -13.22 -9.52 -5.83
C ALA A 99 -12.74 -8.68 -7.04
N GLY A 100 -13.52 -7.68 -7.48
CA GLY A 100 -13.12 -6.78 -8.56
C GLY A 100 -11.88 -5.95 -8.21
N GLU A 101 -11.86 -5.37 -7.00
CA GLU A 101 -10.73 -4.57 -6.52
C GLU A 101 -9.49 -5.44 -6.27
N MET A 102 -9.68 -6.66 -5.75
CA MET A 102 -8.59 -7.64 -5.63
C MET A 102 -7.94 -7.90 -6.99
N LYS A 103 -8.74 -8.10 -8.04
CA LYS A 103 -8.25 -8.31 -9.41
C LYS A 103 -7.43 -7.12 -9.88
N CYS A 104 -7.97 -5.92 -9.76
CA CYS A 104 -7.30 -4.69 -10.16
C CYS A 104 -5.96 -4.50 -9.43
N LEU A 105 -5.95 -4.72 -8.11
CA LEU A 105 -4.74 -4.57 -7.30
C LEU A 105 -3.69 -5.63 -7.63
N TYR A 106 -4.11 -6.87 -7.89
CA TYR A 106 -3.21 -7.94 -8.34
C TYR A 106 -2.61 -7.65 -9.73
N THR A 107 -3.42 -7.19 -10.69
CA THR A 107 -2.93 -6.80 -12.01
C THR A 107 -1.90 -5.67 -11.91
N GLU A 108 -2.17 -4.65 -11.09
CA GLU A 108 -1.21 -3.56 -10.86
C GLU A 108 0.11 -4.07 -10.25
N MET A 109 0.04 -5.00 -9.30
CA MET A 109 1.21 -5.64 -8.69
C MET A 109 2.10 -6.33 -9.73
N LEU A 110 1.54 -6.84 -10.83
CA LEU A 110 2.27 -7.45 -11.95
C LEU A 110 2.83 -6.41 -12.94
N GLU A 111 2.02 -5.42 -13.31
CA GLU A 111 2.35 -4.38 -14.31
C GLU A 111 3.55 -3.55 -13.89
N LEU A 112 3.46 -3.02 -12.68
CA LEU A 112 4.64 -2.60 -11.97
C LEU A 112 5.32 -3.94 -11.62
N ARG A 113 6.55 -4.28 -11.94
CA ARG A 113 7.10 -5.66 -11.70
C ARG A 113 7.32 -6.13 -10.23
N VAL A 114 6.29 -6.32 -9.39
CA VAL A 114 6.43 -6.89 -8.02
C VAL A 114 5.95 -8.33 -8.09
N SER A 115 6.86 -9.26 -7.78
CA SER A 115 6.56 -10.68 -7.87
C SER A 115 5.56 -11.11 -6.77
N PRO A 116 4.42 -11.72 -7.13
CA PRO A 116 3.51 -12.38 -6.18
C PRO A 116 4.22 -13.46 -5.36
N GLY A 117 3.82 -13.61 -4.11
CA GLY A 117 4.25 -14.71 -3.24
C GLY A 117 3.16 -15.77 -3.09
N ALA A 118 3.49 -16.87 -2.40
CA ALA A 118 2.53 -17.91 -2.07
C ALA A 118 1.31 -17.34 -1.31
N ASN A 119 1.54 -16.41 -0.38
CA ASN A 119 0.46 -15.74 0.36
C ASN A 119 -0.47 -14.95 -0.57
N THR A 120 0.09 -14.30 -1.60
CA THR A 120 -0.68 -13.57 -2.60
C THR A 120 -1.64 -14.51 -3.33
N TYR A 121 -1.13 -15.62 -3.88
CA TYR A 121 -1.95 -16.61 -4.58
C TYR A 121 -3.01 -17.23 -3.68
N ASN A 122 -2.61 -17.68 -2.49
CA ASN A 122 -3.52 -18.26 -1.52
C ASN A 122 -4.66 -17.30 -1.20
N ARG A 123 -4.35 -16.00 -0.98
CA ARG A 123 -5.40 -15.03 -0.66
C ARG A 123 -6.31 -14.72 -1.85
N MET A 124 -5.78 -14.68 -3.08
CA MET A 124 -6.59 -14.53 -4.28
C MET A 124 -7.58 -15.70 -4.43
N ILE A 125 -7.09 -16.94 -4.31
CA ILE A 125 -7.92 -18.15 -4.40
C ILE A 125 -9.01 -18.14 -3.32
N GLU A 126 -8.61 -17.90 -2.06
CA GLU A 126 -9.52 -17.87 -0.92
C GLU A 126 -10.61 -16.80 -1.10
N GLY A 127 -10.23 -15.56 -1.37
CA GLY A 127 -11.19 -14.45 -1.49
C GLY A 127 -12.16 -14.62 -2.66
N TYR A 128 -11.70 -15.15 -3.81
CA TYR A 128 -12.63 -15.49 -4.89
C TYR A 128 -13.57 -16.63 -4.52
N CYS A 129 -13.08 -17.67 -3.83
CA CYS A 129 -13.92 -18.77 -3.35
C CYS A 129 -14.97 -18.30 -2.32
N GLU A 130 -14.60 -17.40 -1.40
CA GLU A 130 -15.50 -16.83 -0.37
C GLU A 130 -16.68 -16.08 -0.98
N VAL A 131 -16.46 -15.40 -2.12
CA VAL A 131 -17.52 -14.68 -2.87
C VAL A 131 -18.27 -15.59 -3.86
N GLY A 132 -17.77 -16.81 -4.10
CA GLY A 132 -18.37 -17.79 -5.02
C GLY A 132 -17.86 -17.73 -6.47
N TYR A 133 -16.80 -16.98 -6.74
CA TYR A 133 -16.16 -16.81 -8.05
C TYR A 133 -15.09 -17.88 -8.32
N VAL A 134 -15.52 -19.14 -8.37
CA VAL A 134 -14.61 -20.29 -8.48
C VAL A 134 -13.81 -20.31 -9.79
N VAL A 135 -14.40 -19.86 -10.90
CA VAL A 135 -13.72 -19.82 -12.21
C VAL A 135 -12.55 -18.84 -12.19
N GLU A 136 -12.74 -17.70 -11.55
CA GLU A 136 -11.70 -16.70 -11.32
C GLU A 136 -10.63 -17.23 -10.37
N ALA A 137 -11.01 -17.93 -9.29
CA ALA A 137 -10.07 -18.55 -8.35
C ALA A 137 -9.11 -19.52 -9.04
N MET A 138 -9.58 -20.30 -10.02
CA MET A 138 -8.77 -21.25 -10.78
C MET A 138 -7.66 -20.61 -11.61
N GLN A 139 -7.69 -19.29 -11.85
CA GLN A 139 -6.62 -18.59 -12.55
C GLN A 139 -5.35 -18.43 -11.71
N TYR A 140 -5.40 -18.78 -10.42
CA TYR A 140 -4.34 -18.54 -9.45
C TYR A 140 -3.75 -19.83 -8.84
N VAL A 141 -4.12 -21.00 -9.38
CA VAL A 141 -3.69 -22.35 -8.95
C VAL A 141 -2.45 -22.83 -9.71
#